data_AF-A0A9Q3JDZ3-F1
#
_entry.id   AF-A0A9Q3JDZ3-F1
#
_cell.length_a   1.000
_cell.length_b   1.000
_cell.length_c   1.000
_cell.angle_alpha   90.00
_cell.angle_beta   90.00
_cell.angle_gamma   90.00
#
_symmetry.space_group_name_H-M   'P 1'
#
loop_
_entity.id
_entity.type
_entity.pdbx_description
1 polymer ?
#
loop_
_entity_poly.entity_id
_entity_poly.type
_entity_poly.pdbx_seq_one_letter_code
_entity_poly.pdbx_strand_id
1 'polypeptide(L)'
;MVVFIPTISSITSLELAHLLIKNIFEKHGLPSRIVSDRGSLFVSFFWNNLCQQLKISRYLSTAYNPDTGGQTERVNQVLEQYLLMHVSYNKDDWNTWLPLAEFAYNSSYHSLTKQSSFFTVYGRDPQLDSVHITQDTPAGKLSKKIQSVQEAFKRELEVVINRFKRYADESRASPPVFNPGDMVWLSSKKIK
;
A
#
# COMPACT_ATOMS: atom_id res chain seq x y z
N MET A 1 6.71 0.60 0.14
CA MET A 1 6.23 0.87 1.51
C MET A 1 4.86 1.49 1.42
N VAL A 2 3.96 1.09 2.30
CA VAL A 2 2.61 1.66 2.47
C VAL A 2 2.52 2.33 3.83
N VAL A 3 1.66 3.33 3.95
CA VAL A 3 1.31 3.97 5.23
C VAL A 3 -0.22 4.05 5.31
N PHE A 4 -0.81 3.50 6.36
CA PHE A 4 -2.25 3.49 6.56
C PHE A 4 -2.64 4.52 7.64
N ILE A 5 -3.40 5.54 7.22
CA ILE A 5 -3.76 6.67 8.07
C ILE A 5 -5.28 6.64 8.27
N PRO A 6 -5.77 6.51 9.52
CA PRO A 6 -7.21 6.59 9.77
C PRO A 6 -7.70 8.01 9.49
N THR A 7 -8.84 8.10 8.80
CA THR A 7 -9.48 9.38 8.47
C THR A 7 -10.99 9.20 8.37
N ILE A 8 -11.72 10.31 8.31
CA ILE A 8 -13.16 10.36 8.02
C ILE A 8 -13.40 10.82 6.58
N SER A 9 -14.58 10.52 6.04
CA SER A 9 -14.95 10.87 4.66
C SER A 9 -15.18 12.38 4.44
N SER A 10 -15.41 13.13 5.52
CA SER A 10 -15.75 14.56 5.49
C SER A 10 -14.57 15.49 5.79
N ILE A 11 -13.32 15.00 5.73
CA ILE A 11 -12.16 15.87 5.94
C ILE A 11 -12.03 16.93 4.84
N THR A 12 -11.40 18.03 5.19
CA THR A 12 -11.01 19.11 4.29
C THR A 12 -9.61 18.86 3.71
N SER A 13 -9.25 19.58 2.64
CA SER A 13 -7.89 19.48 2.08
C SER A 13 -6.81 20.02 3.00
N LEU A 14 -7.16 20.90 3.96
CA LEU A 14 -6.26 21.36 5.02
C LEU A 14 -5.96 20.23 6.01
N GLU A 15 -6.99 19.52 6.45
CA GLU A 15 -6.83 18.36 7.33
C GLU A 15 -6.06 17.23 6.65
N LEU A 16 -6.31 16.98 5.35
CA LEU A 16 -5.50 16.07 4.54
C LEU A 16 -4.01 16.47 4.55
N ALA A 17 -3.71 17.76 4.40
CA ALA A 17 -2.34 18.24 4.44
C ALA A 17 -1.68 17.98 5.81
N HIS A 18 -2.39 18.21 6.91
CA HIS A 18 -1.88 17.87 8.25
C HIS A 18 -1.62 16.37 8.41
N LEU A 19 -2.51 15.52 7.88
CA LEU A 19 -2.29 14.06 7.89
C LEU A 19 -1.01 13.68 7.13
N LEU A 20 -0.79 14.27 5.96
CA LEU A 20 0.41 13.97 5.15
C LEU A 20 1.69 14.53 5.79
N ILE A 21 1.63 15.72 6.39
CA ILE A 21 2.77 16.30 7.12
C ILE A 21 3.20 15.36 8.26
N LYS A 22 2.26 15.02 9.14
CA LYS A 22 2.51 14.21 10.34
C LYS A 22 2.97 12.79 10.03
N ASN A 23 2.36 12.17 9.02
CA ASN A 23 2.57 10.73 8.80
C ASN A 23 3.59 10.42 7.71
N ILE A 24 3.81 11.34 6.76
CA ILE A 24 4.68 11.13 5.60
C ILE A 24 5.85 12.11 5.62
N PHE A 25 5.59 13.42 5.61
CA PHE A 25 6.65 14.41 5.38
C PHE A 25 7.63 14.48 6.55
N GLU A 26 7.15 14.36 7.79
CA GLU A 26 7.99 14.29 8.98
C GLU A 26 8.97 13.12 8.95
N LYS A 27 8.55 11.97 8.40
CA LYS A 27 9.33 10.71 8.43
C LYS A 27 10.20 10.50 7.19
N HIS A 28 9.77 11.00 6.04
CA HIS A 28 10.39 10.71 4.74
C HIS A 28 10.82 11.96 3.97
N GLY A 29 10.55 13.16 4.49
CA GLY A 29 10.74 14.41 3.80
C GLY A 29 9.65 14.70 2.76
N LEU A 30 9.80 15.84 2.08
CA LEU A 30 8.86 16.25 1.03
C LEU A 30 9.06 15.40 -0.23
N PRO A 31 8.00 14.80 -0.79
CA PRO A 31 8.11 14.08 -2.04
C PRO A 31 8.32 15.06 -3.20
N SER A 32 9.13 14.67 -4.19
CA SER A 32 9.25 15.43 -5.43
C SER A 32 7.96 15.39 -6.28
N ARG A 33 7.15 14.34 -6.08
CA ARG A 33 5.93 14.09 -6.84
C ARG A 33 4.87 13.37 -6.00
N ILE A 34 3.61 13.78 -6.15
CA ILE A 34 2.43 13.07 -5.62
C ILE A 34 1.54 12.64 -6.79
N VAL A 35 1.17 11.37 -6.79
CA VAL A 35 0.17 10.81 -7.70
C VAL A 35 -1.10 10.54 -6.90
N SER A 36 -2.24 11.05 -7.35
CA SER A 36 -3.55 10.85 -6.72
C SER A 36 -4.64 10.69 -7.77
N ASP A 37 -5.82 10.23 -7.37
CA ASP A 37 -7.00 10.35 -8.22
C ASP A 37 -7.47 11.82 -8.33
N ARG A 38 -8.61 12.01 -9.00
CA ARG A 38 -9.27 13.32 -9.17
C ARG A 38 -10.26 13.65 -8.06
N GLY A 39 -10.12 13.03 -6.88
CA GLY A 39 -10.95 13.33 -5.72
C GLY A 39 -10.90 14.81 -5.34
N SER A 40 -12.01 15.34 -4.81
CA SER A 40 -12.21 16.77 -4.53
C SER A 40 -11.09 17.38 -3.67
N LEU A 41 -10.54 16.62 -2.73
CA LEU A 41 -9.43 17.04 -1.87
C LEU A 41 -8.15 17.29 -2.68
N PHE A 42 -7.84 16.41 -3.64
CA PHE A 42 -6.63 16.48 -4.45
C PHE A 42 -6.74 17.47 -5.62
N VAL A 43 -7.95 17.87 -6.01
CA VAL A 43 -8.16 18.92 -7.02
C VAL A 43 -8.48 20.29 -6.42
N SER A 44 -8.52 20.40 -5.08
CA SER A 44 -8.87 21.66 -4.41
C SER A 44 -7.84 22.77 -4.68
N PHE A 45 -8.32 24.02 -4.65
CA PHE A 45 -7.46 25.20 -4.78
C PHE A 45 -6.37 25.22 -3.70
N PHE A 46 -6.73 24.92 -2.46
CA PHE A 46 -5.78 24.84 -1.35
C PHE A 46 -4.69 23.80 -1.61
N TRP A 47 -5.05 22.56 -1.99
CA TRP A 47 -4.07 21.49 -2.21
C TRP A 47 -3.12 21.82 -3.37
N ASN A 48 -3.65 22.45 -4.43
CA ASN A 48 -2.83 22.93 -5.54
C ASN A 48 -1.81 23.99 -5.09
N ASN A 49 -2.25 25.02 -4.36
CA ASN A 49 -1.36 26.09 -3.88
C ASN A 49 -0.29 25.55 -2.92
N LEU A 50 -0.67 24.67 -2.00
CA LEU A 50 0.27 24.06 -1.06
C LEU A 50 1.38 23.30 -1.81
N CYS A 51 1.00 22.46 -2.78
CA CYS A 51 1.99 21.72 -3.57
C CYS A 51 2.91 22.65 -4.37
N GLN A 52 2.40 23.75 -4.92
CA GLN A 52 3.20 24.75 -5.63
C GLN A 52 4.23 25.41 -4.70
N GLN A 53 3.82 25.83 -3.51
CA GLN A 53 4.71 26.43 -2.51
C GLN A 53 5.79 25.46 -2.05
N LEU A 54 5.44 24.19 -1.89
CA LEU A 54 6.36 23.11 -1.50
C LEU A 54 7.16 22.54 -2.69
N LYS A 55 6.96 23.05 -3.92
CA LYS A 55 7.58 22.56 -5.16
C LYS A 55 7.35 21.06 -5.43
N ILE A 56 6.17 20.56 -5.03
CA ILE A 56 5.74 19.18 -5.24
C ILE A 56 5.00 19.08 -6.58
N SER A 57 5.47 18.19 -7.47
CA SER A 57 4.79 17.94 -8.74
C SER A 57 3.53 17.09 -8.54
N ARG A 58 2.38 17.56 -9.03
CA ARG A 58 1.10 16.84 -8.91
C ARG A 58 0.76 16.08 -10.19
N TYR A 59 0.40 14.81 -10.06
CA TYR A 59 -0.06 13.98 -11.17
C TYR A 59 -1.41 13.38 -10.80
N LEU A 60 -2.46 13.81 -11.49
CA LEU A 60 -3.78 13.25 -11.32
C LEU A 60 -3.93 12.04 -12.25
N SER A 61 -4.19 10.87 -11.69
CA SER A 61 -4.46 9.67 -12.47
C SER A 61 -5.74 9.86 -13.29
N THR A 62 -5.77 9.28 -14.49
CA THR A 62 -6.99 9.16 -15.26
C THR A 62 -7.75 7.93 -14.79
N ALA A 63 -9.07 7.92 -14.97
CA ALA A 63 -9.96 6.82 -14.57
C ALA A 63 -9.61 5.45 -15.19
N TYR A 64 -8.64 5.41 -16.12
CA TYR A 64 -8.20 4.20 -16.84
C TYR A 64 -6.67 4.17 -17.00
N ASN A 65 -5.92 4.45 -15.93
CA ASN A 65 -4.48 4.15 -15.88
C ASN A 65 -4.21 2.96 -14.94
N PRO A 66 -4.34 1.71 -15.43
CA PRO A 66 -4.13 0.50 -14.63
C PRO A 66 -2.74 0.46 -13.97
N ASP A 67 -1.74 1.07 -14.60
CA ASP A 67 -0.37 1.11 -14.09
C ASP A 67 -0.20 2.01 -12.86
N THR A 68 -1.03 3.06 -12.70
CA THR A 68 -0.90 4.04 -11.60
C THR A 68 -1.95 3.85 -10.50
N GLY A 69 -3.17 3.44 -10.84
CA GLY A 69 -4.22 3.15 -9.86
C GLY A 69 -4.17 1.71 -9.32
N GLY A 70 -3.76 0.75 -10.15
CA GLY A 70 -3.88 -0.67 -9.83
C GLY A 70 -3.01 -1.15 -8.67
N GLN A 71 -1.89 -0.49 -8.37
CA GLN A 71 -1.09 -0.83 -7.19
C GLN A 71 -1.78 -0.39 -5.89
N THR A 72 -2.32 0.84 -5.87
CA THR A 72 -3.07 1.34 -4.72
C THR A 72 -4.36 0.55 -4.50
N GLU A 73 -5.08 0.19 -5.56
CA GLU A 73 -6.29 -0.64 -5.48
C GLU A 73 -5.99 -2.03 -4.88
N ARG A 74 -4.90 -2.68 -5.32
CA ARG A 74 -4.47 -3.97 -4.73
C ARG A 74 -4.13 -3.83 -3.26
N VAL A 75 -3.45 -2.76 -2.87
CA VAL A 75 -3.13 -2.48 -1.46
C VAL A 75 -4.41 -2.30 -0.65
N ASN A 76 -5.37 -1.53 -1.16
CA ASN A 76 -6.66 -1.30 -0.49
C ASN A 76 -7.45 -2.61 -0.32
N GLN A 77 -7.50 -3.45 -1.35
CA GLN A 77 -8.19 -4.75 -1.26
C GLN A 77 -7.54 -5.68 -0.21
N VAL A 78 -6.21 -5.70 -0.14
CA VAL A 78 -5.48 -6.44 0.91
C VAL A 78 -5.80 -5.89 2.31
N LEU A 79 -5.85 -4.56 2.46
CA LEU A 79 -6.20 -3.93 3.72
C LEU A 79 -7.65 -4.24 4.13
N GLU A 80 -8.60 -4.20 3.21
CA GLU A 80 -10.00 -4.55 3.47
C GLU A 80 -10.14 -5.97 3.98
N GLN A 81 -9.48 -6.95 3.34
CA GLN A 81 -9.48 -8.34 3.81
C GLN A 81 -8.90 -8.48 5.21
N TYR A 82 -7.82 -7.76 5.51
CA TYR A 82 -7.25 -7.76 6.86
C TYR A 82 -8.22 -7.22 7.90
N LEU A 83 -8.85 -6.08 7.62
CA LEU A 83 -9.82 -5.47 8.52
C LEU A 83 -11.03 -6.40 8.73
N LEU A 84 -11.56 -7.02 7.67
CA LEU A 84 -12.69 -7.95 7.79
C LEU A 84 -12.43 -9.13 8.75
N MET A 85 -11.18 -9.57 8.90
CA MET A 85 -10.82 -10.69 9.78
C MET A 85 -10.61 -10.28 11.24
N HIS A 86 -10.25 -9.03 11.53
CA HIS A 86 -9.73 -8.61 12.84
C HIS A 86 -10.62 -7.63 13.57
N VAL A 87 -11.39 -6.86 12.82
CA VAL A 87 -12.26 -5.83 13.35
C VAL A 87 -13.37 -6.48 14.18
N SER A 88 -13.74 -5.83 15.28
CA SER A 88 -14.84 -6.24 16.16
C SER A 88 -16.14 -6.38 15.37
N TYR A 89 -17.10 -7.13 15.92
CA TYR A 89 -18.43 -7.24 15.32
C TYR A 89 -19.09 -5.87 15.05
N ASN A 90 -18.85 -4.89 15.94
CA ASN A 90 -19.40 -3.54 15.84
C ASN A 90 -18.60 -2.62 14.91
N LYS A 91 -17.43 -3.06 14.44
CA LYS A 91 -16.53 -2.33 13.54
C LYS A 91 -16.07 -0.95 14.02
N ASP A 92 -16.01 -0.76 15.32
CA ASP A 92 -15.60 0.48 15.98
C ASP A 92 -14.10 0.55 16.29
N ASP A 93 -13.37 -0.56 16.21
CA ASP A 93 -11.96 -0.68 16.56
C ASP A 93 -11.01 -0.77 15.36
N TRP A 94 -11.51 -0.62 14.13
CA TRP A 94 -10.74 -0.80 12.89
C TRP A 94 -9.45 0.02 12.81
N ASN A 95 -9.48 1.24 13.33
CA ASN A 95 -8.33 2.13 13.36
C ASN A 95 -7.18 1.59 14.24
N THR A 96 -7.50 0.81 15.29
CA THR A 96 -6.50 0.19 16.17
C THR A 96 -5.70 -0.91 15.47
N TRP A 97 -6.25 -1.46 14.39
CA TRP A 97 -5.64 -2.55 13.62
C TRP A 97 -4.75 -2.07 12.47
N LEU A 98 -4.91 -0.82 12.01
CA LEU A 98 -4.13 -0.27 10.90
C LEU A 98 -2.61 -0.34 11.11
N PRO A 99 -2.04 -0.01 12.29
CA PRO A 99 -0.59 -0.09 12.47
C PRO A 99 -0.05 -1.52 12.31
N LEU A 100 -0.80 -2.51 12.78
CA LEU A 100 -0.44 -3.92 12.60
C LEU A 100 -0.59 -4.35 11.14
N ALA A 101 -1.62 -3.88 10.43
CA ALA A 101 -1.79 -4.11 8.99
C ALA A 101 -0.62 -3.54 8.18
N GLU A 102 -0.25 -2.28 8.46
CA GLU A 102 0.84 -1.57 7.80
C GLU A 102 2.17 -2.30 8.02
N PHE A 103 2.46 -2.64 9.28
CA PHE A 103 3.67 -3.35 9.63
C PHE A 103 3.74 -4.72 8.94
N ALA A 104 2.65 -5.47 8.97
CA ALA A 104 2.61 -6.80 8.38
C ALA A 104 2.72 -6.73 6.84
N TYR A 105 2.08 -5.75 6.19
CA TYR A 105 2.21 -5.54 4.74
C TYR A 105 3.64 -5.16 4.37
N ASN A 106 4.21 -4.18 5.07
CA ASN A 106 5.56 -3.69 4.77
C ASN A 106 6.64 -4.75 5.03
N SER A 107 6.43 -5.65 5.99
CA SER A 107 7.33 -6.75 6.33
C SER A 107 7.13 -7.99 5.44
N SER A 108 6.12 -8.00 4.58
CA SER A 108 5.84 -9.13 3.71
C SER A 108 6.72 -9.10 2.45
N TYR A 109 7.08 -10.27 1.97
CA TYR A 109 7.88 -10.42 0.76
C TYR A 109 7.06 -10.10 -0.49
N HIS A 110 7.55 -9.20 -1.35
CA HIS A 110 6.92 -8.93 -2.63
C HIS A 110 7.70 -9.57 -3.78
N SER A 111 7.03 -10.44 -4.54
CA SER A 111 7.68 -11.21 -5.62
C SER A 111 8.28 -10.37 -6.76
N LEU A 112 7.81 -9.12 -6.95
CA LEU A 112 8.32 -8.20 -7.96
C LEU A 112 9.64 -7.57 -7.55
N THR A 113 9.74 -7.09 -6.30
CA THR A 113 10.96 -6.47 -5.76
C THR A 113 11.93 -7.48 -5.19
N LYS A 114 11.51 -8.75 -5.03
CA LYS A 114 12.26 -9.84 -4.41
C LYS A 114 12.72 -9.55 -2.97
N GLN A 115 12.05 -8.63 -2.29
CA GLN A 115 12.34 -8.21 -0.93
C GLN A 115 11.10 -7.53 -0.31
N SER A 116 11.10 -7.37 1.01
CA SER A 116 10.06 -6.63 1.73
C SER A 116 10.20 -5.11 1.50
N SER A 117 9.08 -4.38 1.60
CA SER A 117 9.12 -2.91 1.57
C SER A 117 9.93 -2.36 2.76
N PHE A 118 9.85 -3.03 3.91
CA PHE A 118 10.58 -2.68 5.12
C PHE A 118 12.10 -2.79 4.88
N PHE A 119 12.57 -3.91 4.33
CA PHE A 119 13.98 -4.07 3.95
C PHE A 119 14.42 -3.03 2.91
N THR A 120 13.58 -2.76 1.91
CA THR A 120 13.90 -1.77 0.87
C THR A 120 14.16 -0.38 1.45
N VAL A 121 13.42 0.02 2.47
CA VAL A 121 13.52 1.35 3.08
C VAL A 121 14.60 1.41 4.17
N TYR A 122 14.72 0.37 4.99
CA TYR A 122 15.56 0.40 6.19
C TYR A 122 16.85 -0.46 6.11
N GLY A 123 17.03 -1.23 5.04
CA GLY A 123 18.19 -2.12 4.84
C GLY A 123 18.25 -3.32 5.79
N ARG A 124 17.18 -3.58 6.55
CA ARG A 124 17.06 -4.71 7.49
C ARG A 124 15.61 -5.16 7.55
N ASP A 125 15.38 -6.45 7.80
CA ASP A 125 14.05 -6.96 8.12
C ASP A 125 13.71 -6.71 9.60
N PRO A 126 12.41 -6.66 9.97
CA PRO A 126 12.03 -6.51 11.35
C PRO A 126 12.32 -7.79 12.14
N GLN A 127 12.96 -7.65 13.30
CA GLN A 127 13.19 -8.76 14.23
C GLN A 127 11.89 -9.06 14.98
N LEU A 128 11.25 -10.18 14.65
CA LEU A 128 10.03 -10.68 15.30
C LEU A 128 10.29 -11.91 16.18
N ASP A 129 11.40 -12.61 15.93
CA ASP A 129 11.67 -13.94 16.50
C ASP A 129 12.17 -13.92 17.95
N SER A 130 12.39 -12.73 18.52
CA SER A 130 13.04 -12.54 19.83
C SER A 130 12.10 -12.20 20.98
N VAL A 131 10.80 -12.48 20.87
CA VAL A 131 9.88 -12.34 22.02
C VAL A 131 9.91 -13.64 22.84
N HIS A 132 10.73 -13.69 23.88
CA HIS A 132 10.61 -14.70 24.93
C HIS A 132 9.28 -14.49 25.67
N ILE A 133 8.21 -15.11 25.20
CA ILE A 133 6.90 -15.06 25.85
C ILE A 133 6.90 -16.04 27.02
N THR A 134 7.52 -15.65 28.12
CA THR A 134 7.73 -16.56 29.28
C THR A 134 6.72 -16.38 30.41
N GLN A 135 5.74 -15.46 30.32
CA GLN A 135 4.77 -15.26 31.42
C GLN A 135 3.34 -14.95 30.93
N ASP A 136 2.34 -15.48 31.62
CA ASP A 136 0.90 -15.24 31.39
C ASP A 136 0.46 -13.85 31.91
N THR A 137 1.16 -12.81 31.45
CA THR A 137 0.88 -11.41 31.77
C THR A 137 0.00 -10.78 30.70
N PRO A 138 -0.67 -9.64 30.98
CA PRO A 138 -1.34 -8.85 29.95
C PRO A 138 -0.44 -8.51 28.76
N ALA A 139 0.85 -8.21 29.01
CA ALA A 139 1.85 -7.97 27.97
C ALA A 139 2.13 -9.23 27.13
N GLY A 140 2.31 -10.39 27.78
CA GLY A 140 2.51 -11.68 27.08
C GLY A 140 1.32 -12.08 26.20
N LYS A 141 0.08 -11.82 26.66
CA LYS A 141 -1.14 -12.03 25.88
C LYS A 141 -1.20 -11.12 24.66
N LEU A 142 -0.85 -9.84 24.81
CA LEU A 142 -0.76 -8.89 23.69
C LEU A 142 0.31 -9.31 22.68
N SER A 143 1.50 -9.70 23.14
CA SER A 143 2.58 -10.18 22.26
C SER A 143 2.17 -11.40 21.45
N LYS A 144 1.53 -12.41 22.09
CA LYS A 144 0.97 -13.58 21.39
C LYS A 144 -0.05 -13.16 20.34
N LYS A 145 -0.95 -12.24 20.70
CA LYS A 145 -1.98 -11.72 19.79
C LYS A 145 -1.35 -11.01 18.58
N ILE A 146 -0.35 -10.14 18.80
CA ILE A 146 0.37 -9.46 17.71
C ILE A 146 1.02 -10.48 16.78
N GLN A 147 1.72 -11.46 17.33
CA GLN A 147 2.40 -12.50 16.54
C GLN A 147 1.39 -13.33 15.73
N SER A 148 0.31 -13.82 16.36
CA SER A 148 -0.71 -14.61 15.67
C SER A 148 -1.39 -13.82 14.56
N VAL A 149 -1.65 -12.54 14.78
CA VAL A 149 -2.28 -11.63 13.80
C VAL A 149 -1.34 -11.40 12.62
N GLN A 150 -0.04 -11.20 12.88
CA GLN A 150 0.95 -11.04 11.82
C GLN A 150 1.12 -12.32 10.99
N GLU A 151 1.18 -13.49 11.63
CA GLU A 151 1.27 -14.78 10.93
C GLU A 151 0.01 -15.11 10.13
N ALA A 152 -1.17 -14.80 10.67
CA ALA A 152 -2.43 -14.95 9.95
C ALA A 152 -2.48 -14.03 8.72
N PHE A 153 -2.09 -12.75 8.89
CA PHE A 153 -2.07 -11.81 7.79
C PHE A 153 -1.03 -12.17 6.72
N LYS A 154 0.18 -12.58 7.08
CA LYS A 154 1.18 -13.03 6.09
C LYS A 154 0.63 -14.17 5.22
N ARG A 155 0.00 -15.17 5.84
CA ARG A 155 -0.65 -16.29 5.12
C ARG A 155 -1.76 -15.80 4.19
N GLU A 156 -2.64 -14.94 4.69
CA GLU A 156 -3.74 -14.44 3.86
C GLU A 156 -3.24 -13.52 2.73
N LEU A 157 -2.24 -12.69 3.00
CA LEU A 157 -1.61 -11.83 2.01
C LEU A 157 -0.96 -12.66 0.90
N GLU A 158 -0.35 -13.80 1.21
CA GLU A 158 0.12 -14.75 0.20
C GLU A 158 -1.03 -15.31 -0.65
N VAL A 159 -2.14 -15.70 -0.03
CA VAL A 159 -3.34 -16.20 -0.73
C VAL A 159 -3.91 -15.12 -1.66
N VAL A 160 -4.07 -13.90 -1.17
CA VAL A 160 -4.59 -12.75 -1.92
C VAL A 160 -3.65 -12.39 -3.08
N ILE A 161 -2.34 -12.32 -2.85
CA ILE A 161 -1.34 -12.08 -3.90
C ILE A 161 -1.38 -13.19 -4.96
N ASN A 162 -1.46 -14.45 -4.55
CA ASN A 162 -1.52 -15.58 -5.49
C ASN A 162 -2.82 -15.59 -6.30
N ARG A 163 -3.95 -15.21 -5.69
CA ARG A 163 -5.22 -15.01 -6.40
C ARG A 163 -5.10 -13.90 -7.43
N PHE A 164 -4.49 -12.76 -7.10
CA PHE A 164 -4.25 -11.68 -8.05
C PHE A 164 -3.31 -12.08 -9.18
N LYS A 165 -2.23 -12.82 -8.88
CA LYS A 165 -1.34 -13.36 -9.91
C LYS A 165 -2.13 -14.23 -10.88
N ARG A 166 -2.93 -15.17 -10.36
CA ARG A 166 -3.76 -16.06 -11.18
C ARG A 166 -4.71 -15.29 -12.10
N TYR A 167 -5.47 -14.32 -11.58
CA TYR A 167 -6.34 -13.49 -12.42
C TYR A 167 -5.57 -12.65 -13.46
N ALA A 168 -4.40 -12.12 -13.08
CA ALA A 168 -3.54 -11.38 -14.01
C ALA A 168 -2.95 -12.30 -15.10
N ASP A 169 -2.61 -13.54 -14.77
CA ASP A 169 -2.09 -14.52 -15.71
C ASP A 169 -3.19 -15.07 -16.62
N GLU A 170 -4.41 -15.29 -16.12
CA GLU A 170 -5.59 -15.68 -16.92
C GLU A 170 -5.99 -14.61 -17.96
N SER A 171 -5.72 -13.33 -17.67
CA SER A 171 -5.99 -12.21 -18.58
C SER A 171 -4.82 -11.83 -19.48
N ARG A 172 -3.62 -12.40 -19.26
CA ARG A 172 -2.47 -12.27 -20.15
C ARG A 172 -2.55 -13.36 -21.21
N ALA A 173 -2.87 -12.99 -22.44
CA ALA A 173 -2.57 -13.87 -23.57
C ALA A 173 -1.07 -14.19 -23.55
N SER A 174 -0.70 -15.46 -23.74
CA SER A 174 0.70 -15.84 -23.92
C SER A 174 1.31 -14.93 -24.98
N PRO A 175 2.47 -14.28 -24.70
CA PRO A 175 3.09 -13.43 -25.70
C PRO A 175 3.33 -14.28 -26.96
N PRO A 176 3.04 -13.74 -28.17
CA PRO A 176 3.35 -14.44 -29.40
C PRO A 176 4.84 -14.82 -29.39
N VAL A 177 5.16 -16.06 -29.73
CA VAL A 177 6.55 -16.46 -29.94
C VAL A 177 6.98 -15.85 -31.26
N PHE A 178 7.91 -14.90 -31.22
CA PHE A 178 8.48 -14.28 -32.40
C PHE A 178 9.79 -14.97 -32.78
N ASN A 179 9.96 -15.25 -34.06
CA ASN A 179 11.21 -15.71 -34.65
C ASN A 179 11.96 -14.54 -35.28
N PRO A 180 13.31 -14.61 -35.37
CA PRO A 180 14.08 -13.63 -36.13
C PRO A 180 13.56 -13.52 -37.57
N GLY A 181 13.10 -12.32 -37.95
CA GLY A 181 12.48 -12.03 -39.26
C GLY A 181 10.98 -11.71 -39.20
N ASP A 182 10.32 -11.95 -38.05
CA ASP A 182 8.91 -11.62 -37.87
C ASP A 182 8.68 -10.09 -37.81
N MET A 183 7.67 -9.63 -38.53
CA MET A 183 7.26 -8.22 -38.53
C MET A 183 6.24 -7.98 -37.41
N VAL A 184 6.57 -7.08 -36.48
CA VAL A 184 5.68 -6.68 -35.39
C VAL A 184 5.14 -5.27 -35.58
N TRP A 185 3.86 -5.07 -35.25
CA TRP A 185 3.24 -3.76 -35.28
C TRP A 185 3.77 -2.90 -34.13
N LEU A 186 4.37 -1.76 -34.47
CA LEU A 186 4.93 -0.83 -33.50
C LEU A 186 3.96 0.35 -33.31
N SER A 187 3.48 0.55 -32.09
CA SER A 187 2.65 1.71 -31.75
C SER A 187 3.52 2.93 -31.47
N SER A 188 3.45 3.95 -32.32
CA SER A 188 4.18 5.21 -32.16
C SER A 188 3.70 6.08 -30.99
N LYS A 189 2.57 5.77 -30.35
CA LYS A 189 1.99 6.57 -29.26
C LYS A 189 2.87 6.63 -28.00
N LYS A 190 3.85 5.75 -27.83
CA LYS A 190 4.74 5.67 -26.65
C LYS A 190 6.23 5.72 -27.00
N ILE A 191 6.56 5.94 -28.26
CA ILE A 191 7.95 6.12 -28.71
C ILE A 191 8.17 7.63 -28.76
N LYS A 192 9.03 8.12 -27.86
CA LYS A 192 9.51 9.50 -27.87
C LYS A 192 10.60 9.65 -28.93
#